data_AF-A0A139N743-F1
#
_entry.id   AF-A0A139N743-F1
#
_cell.length_a   1.000
_cell.length_b   1.000
_cell.length_c   1.000
_cell.angle_alpha   90.00
_cell.angle_beta   90.00
_cell.angle_gamma   90.00
#
_symmetry.space_group_name_H-M   'P 1'
#
loop_
_entity.id
_entity.type
_entity.pdbx_description
1 polymer ?
#
loop_
_entity_poly.entity_id
_entity_poly.type
_entity_poly.pdbx_seq_one_letter_code
_entity_poly.pdbx_strand_id
1 'polypeptide(L)'
;MGLEVIAFTVQSFSDEGGVIDNLGIENVETIKKDALIAKAKAERERKEVEAEQDKLANDKRVAADLEIAQKQNELKLKQAALKQEADIAQAKADAAKGIEAEIQRREQERVAAEANIMKQEKEAEVKEREVKVREQELDANIRKQAEAEKYSRQQAAEAQLIERQRQAEAELFETQKEAEARKAQAEAEKFAQLQEAEAIEAKGRAEAEAIRLKLEAEAQGLDKKAEAMKKMQEAAITEMIVDKLPEIARAVAEPLTKVDKITMYGEGNASKMVGDIMQSIDQVSQGAGFDIRQLLAGALGVNMTVNKLKQDEQPVIEAQEITTDDKK
;
A
#
# COMPACT_ATOMS: atom_id res chain seq x y z
N MET A 1 132.51 -140.89 -91.14
CA MET A 1 131.54 -140.68 -90.04
C MET A 1 132.26 -139.87 -88.99
N GLY A 2 131.91 -138.63 -88.65
CA GLY A 2 130.62 -137.95 -88.75
C GLY A 2 130.34 -137.34 -87.39
N LEU A 3 130.58 -136.05 -87.24
CA LEU A 3 130.09 -135.20 -86.15
C LEU A 3 129.75 -133.85 -86.77
N GLU A 4 128.46 -133.58 -86.93
CA GLU A 4 127.92 -132.29 -87.39
C GLU A 4 127.24 -131.65 -86.18
N VAL A 5 127.65 -130.43 -85.83
CA VAL A 5 127.14 -129.72 -84.66
C VAL A 5 125.77 -129.13 -84.99
N ILE A 6 124.71 -129.66 -84.39
CA ILE A 6 123.30 -129.27 -84.69
C ILE A 6 122.88 -128.02 -83.90
N ALA A 7 123.40 -127.84 -82.68
CA ALA A 7 123.14 -126.67 -81.86
C ALA A 7 124.23 -126.50 -80.81
N PHE A 8 124.70 -125.26 -80.64
CA PHE A 8 125.57 -124.87 -79.54
C PHE A 8 124.72 -124.14 -78.50
N THR A 9 124.53 -124.75 -77.33
CA THR A 9 123.79 -124.14 -76.21
C THR A 9 124.77 -123.82 -75.10
N VAL A 10 125.00 -122.53 -74.87
CA VAL A 10 125.82 -122.05 -73.76
C VAL A 10 125.05 -122.32 -72.47
N GLN A 11 125.51 -123.28 -71.66
CA GLN A 11 124.87 -123.62 -70.38
C GLN A 11 125.28 -122.68 -69.25
N SER A 12 126.53 -122.20 -69.27
CA SER A 12 127.05 -121.27 -68.28
C SER A 12 128.10 -120.38 -68.93
N PHE A 13 127.99 -119.08 -68.71
CA PHE A 13 129.06 -118.13 -68.98
C PHE A 13 129.57 -117.64 -67.63
N SER A 14 130.88 -117.50 -67.47
CA SER A 14 131.53 -116.99 -66.26
C SER A 14 132.56 -115.96 -66.69
N ASP A 15 132.45 -114.73 -66.18
CA ASP A 15 133.31 -113.61 -66.53
C ASP A 15 134.21 -113.27 -65.33
N GLU A 16 135.53 -113.37 -65.48
CA GLU A 16 136.50 -113.01 -64.43
C GLU A 16 136.56 -111.49 -64.18
N GLY A 17 136.11 -110.66 -65.14
CA GLY A 17 136.13 -109.19 -65.05
C GLY A 17 134.89 -108.56 -64.39
N GLY A 18 133.88 -109.36 -64.02
CA GLY A 18 132.66 -108.88 -63.34
C GLY A 18 131.80 -107.91 -64.18
N VAL A 19 131.95 -107.90 -65.50
CA VAL A 19 131.27 -106.93 -66.40
C VAL A 19 129.75 -107.10 -66.35
N ILE A 20 129.26 -108.34 -66.24
CA ILE A 20 127.82 -108.63 -66.28
C ILE A 20 127.12 -108.26 -64.97
N ASP A 21 127.75 -108.48 -63.82
CA ASP A 21 127.21 -108.04 -62.53
C ASP A 21 127.19 -106.51 -62.43
N ASN A 22 128.24 -105.84 -62.92
CA ASN A 22 128.28 -104.37 -63.00
C ASN A 22 127.19 -103.81 -63.93
N LEU A 23 126.93 -104.45 -65.08
CA LEU A 23 125.84 -104.08 -65.99
C LEU A 23 124.45 -104.32 -65.34
N GLY A 24 124.32 -105.33 -64.49
CA GLY A 24 123.10 -105.63 -63.72
C GLY A 24 122.84 -104.61 -62.61
N ILE A 25 123.88 -104.16 -61.90
CA ILE A 25 123.78 -103.16 -60.83
C ILE A 25 123.28 -101.82 -61.38
N GLU A 26 123.82 -101.35 -62.51
CA GLU A 26 123.37 -100.08 -63.13
C GLU A 26 121.90 -100.14 -63.54
N ASN A 27 121.44 -101.25 -64.14
CA ASN A 27 120.05 -101.43 -64.52
C ASN A 27 119.11 -101.48 -63.31
N VAL A 28 119.49 -102.18 -62.24
CA VAL A 28 118.69 -102.25 -61.00
C VAL A 28 118.60 -100.89 -60.31
N GLU A 29 119.69 -100.12 -60.24
CA GLU A 29 119.68 -98.77 -59.67
C GLU A 29 118.89 -97.78 -60.54
N THR A 30 118.94 -97.92 -61.87
CA THR A 30 118.12 -97.11 -62.80
C THR A 30 116.63 -97.40 -62.60
N ILE A 31 116.22 -98.67 -62.51
CA ILE A 31 114.82 -99.06 -62.22
C ILE A 31 114.38 -98.55 -60.84
N LYS A 32 115.23 -98.65 -59.81
CA LYS A 32 114.92 -98.10 -58.48
C LYS A 32 114.75 -96.59 -58.52
N LYS A 33 115.64 -95.87 -59.21
CA LYS A 33 115.54 -94.41 -59.40
C LYS A 33 114.26 -94.04 -60.13
N ASP A 34 113.92 -94.75 -61.21
CA ASP A 34 112.70 -94.50 -61.97
C ASP A 34 111.44 -94.81 -61.14
N ALA A 35 111.45 -95.89 -60.36
CA ALA A 35 110.37 -96.22 -59.43
C ALA A 35 110.21 -95.17 -58.32
N LEU A 36 111.32 -94.64 -57.78
CA LEU A 36 111.30 -93.55 -56.80
C LEU A 36 110.78 -92.25 -57.41
N ILE A 37 111.19 -91.91 -58.64
CA ILE A 37 110.68 -90.74 -59.37
C ILE A 37 109.19 -90.91 -59.65
N ALA A 38 108.73 -92.09 -60.08
CA ALA A 38 107.32 -92.39 -60.32
C ALA A 38 106.49 -92.29 -59.03
N LYS A 39 107.00 -92.84 -57.92
CA LYS A 39 106.36 -92.75 -56.59
C LYS A 39 106.28 -91.30 -56.11
N ALA A 40 107.36 -90.52 -56.24
CA ALA A 40 107.38 -89.11 -55.86
C ALA A 40 106.44 -88.26 -56.72
N LYS A 41 106.37 -88.53 -58.04
CA LYS A 41 105.39 -87.89 -58.94
C LYS A 41 103.96 -88.23 -58.54
N ALA A 42 103.64 -89.50 -58.34
CA ALA A 42 102.30 -89.92 -57.92
C ALA A 42 101.91 -89.38 -56.53
N GLU A 43 102.86 -89.27 -55.59
CA GLU A 43 102.60 -88.67 -54.29
C GLU A 43 102.38 -87.16 -54.37
N ARG A 44 103.17 -86.46 -55.19
CA ARG A 44 102.99 -85.03 -55.45
C ARG A 44 101.63 -84.76 -56.10
N GLU A 45 101.29 -85.51 -57.14
CA GLU A 45 100.04 -85.36 -57.87
C GLU A 45 98.83 -85.65 -56.97
N ARG A 46 98.90 -86.67 -56.10
CA ARG A 46 97.87 -86.90 -55.07
C ARG A 46 97.73 -85.71 -54.11
N LYS A 47 98.85 -85.16 -53.61
CA LYS A 47 98.81 -84.00 -52.70
C LYS A 47 98.30 -82.73 -53.39
N GLU A 48 98.63 -82.53 -54.66
CA GLU A 48 98.10 -81.42 -55.46
C GLU A 48 96.59 -81.55 -55.64
N VAL A 49 96.09 -82.73 -56.04
CA VAL A 49 94.66 -83.00 -56.18
C VAL A 49 93.93 -82.88 -54.83
N GLU A 50 94.50 -83.41 -53.75
CA GLU A 50 93.94 -83.30 -52.40
C GLU A 50 93.87 -81.83 -51.94
N ALA A 51 94.94 -81.06 -52.12
CA ALA A 51 94.95 -79.62 -51.76
C ALA A 51 93.98 -78.78 -52.62
N GLU A 52 93.82 -79.11 -53.90
CA GLU A 52 92.83 -78.45 -54.77
C GLU A 52 91.41 -78.79 -54.35
N GLN A 53 91.13 -80.05 -53.99
CA GLN A 53 89.81 -80.45 -53.50
C GLN A 53 89.49 -79.85 -52.13
N ASP A 54 90.47 -79.77 -51.24
CA ASP A 54 90.32 -79.10 -49.93
C ASP A 54 90.09 -77.60 -50.08
N LYS A 55 90.79 -76.94 -51.02
CA LYS A 55 90.52 -75.55 -51.37
C LYS A 55 89.10 -75.39 -51.89
N LEU A 56 88.70 -76.21 -52.87
CA LEU A 56 87.37 -76.13 -53.47
C LEU A 56 86.26 -76.40 -52.44
N ALA A 57 86.46 -77.35 -51.53
CA ALA A 57 85.53 -77.65 -50.45
C ALA A 57 85.42 -76.48 -49.45
N ASN A 58 86.55 -75.88 -49.06
CA ASN A 58 86.57 -74.71 -48.17
C ASN A 58 85.93 -73.49 -48.83
N ASP A 59 86.22 -73.22 -50.10
CA ASP A 59 85.64 -72.11 -50.85
C ASP A 59 84.11 -72.26 -50.93
N LYS A 60 83.61 -73.48 -51.21
CA LYS A 60 82.17 -73.75 -51.20
C LYS A 60 81.55 -73.58 -49.81
N ARG A 61 82.23 -74.02 -48.75
CA ARG A 61 81.75 -73.84 -47.37
C ARG A 61 81.67 -72.36 -46.99
N VAL A 62 82.73 -71.60 -47.26
CA VAL A 62 82.78 -70.15 -46.99
C VAL A 62 81.72 -69.42 -47.80
N ALA A 63 81.52 -69.76 -49.07
CA ALA A 63 80.46 -69.17 -49.89
C ALA A 63 79.07 -69.46 -49.30
N ALA A 64 78.80 -70.70 -48.89
CA ALA A 64 77.53 -71.08 -48.26
C ALA A 64 77.32 -70.35 -46.92
N ASP A 65 78.33 -70.29 -46.05
CA ASP A 65 78.26 -69.59 -44.77
C ASP A 65 78.04 -68.08 -44.95
N LEU A 66 78.70 -67.49 -45.95
CA LEU A 66 78.54 -66.08 -46.30
C LEU A 66 77.14 -65.80 -46.83
N GLU A 67 76.58 -66.67 -47.68
CA GLU A 67 75.20 -66.55 -48.15
C GLU A 67 74.21 -66.68 -46.98
N ILE A 68 74.40 -67.64 -46.08
CA ILE A 68 73.57 -67.81 -44.88
C ILE A 68 73.63 -66.54 -44.01
N ALA A 69 74.83 -66.01 -43.76
CA ALA A 69 75.01 -64.80 -42.96
C ALA A 69 74.33 -63.58 -43.61
N GLN A 70 74.45 -63.43 -44.94
CA GLN A 70 73.77 -62.39 -45.69
C GLN A 70 72.25 -62.52 -45.59
N LYS A 71 71.70 -63.72 -45.81
CA LYS A 71 70.26 -63.98 -45.70
C LYS A 71 69.73 -63.75 -44.29
N GLN A 72 70.48 -64.13 -43.26
CA GLN A 72 70.12 -63.87 -41.86
C GLN A 72 70.14 -62.37 -41.55
N ASN A 73 71.13 -61.63 -42.04
CA ASN A 73 71.19 -60.18 -41.86
C ASN A 73 70.03 -59.48 -42.60
N GLU A 74 69.76 -59.88 -43.84
CA GLU A 74 68.63 -59.37 -44.63
C GLU A 74 67.29 -59.67 -43.94
N LEU A 75 67.13 -60.87 -43.38
CA LEU A 75 65.95 -61.24 -42.61
C LEU A 75 65.79 -60.36 -41.36
N LYS A 76 66.87 -60.13 -40.60
CA LYS A 76 66.85 -59.25 -39.42
C LYS A 76 66.50 -57.81 -39.79
N LEU A 77 67.05 -57.29 -40.88
CA LEU A 77 66.72 -55.96 -41.39
C LEU A 77 65.25 -55.85 -41.80
N LYS A 78 64.72 -56.85 -42.52
CA LYS A 78 63.29 -56.90 -42.88
C LYS A 78 62.40 -57.00 -41.64
N GLN A 79 62.75 -57.84 -40.67
CA GLN A 79 62.02 -57.96 -39.41
C GLN A 79 62.03 -56.64 -38.62
N ALA A 80 63.17 -55.95 -38.54
CA ALA A 80 63.27 -54.66 -37.88
C ALA A 80 62.45 -53.58 -38.58
N ALA A 81 62.49 -53.54 -39.92
CA ALA A 81 61.68 -52.62 -40.72
C ALA A 81 60.17 -52.85 -40.54
N LEU A 82 59.72 -54.11 -40.61
CA LEU A 82 58.32 -54.47 -40.36
C LEU A 82 57.88 -54.14 -38.93
N LYS A 83 58.76 -54.34 -37.94
CA LYS A 83 58.49 -53.97 -36.55
C LYS A 83 58.35 -52.45 -36.40
N GLN A 84 59.26 -51.67 -36.99
CA GLN A 84 59.18 -50.22 -36.98
C GLN A 84 57.88 -49.73 -37.64
N GLU A 85 57.49 -50.33 -38.76
CA GLU A 85 56.23 -49.98 -39.43
C GLU A 85 55.00 -50.33 -38.58
N ALA A 86 55.01 -51.51 -37.94
CA ALA A 86 53.97 -51.91 -37.00
C ALA A 86 53.88 -50.96 -35.80
N ASP A 87 55.01 -50.57 -35.21
CA ASP A 87 55.06 -49.63 -34.07
C ASP A 87 54.55 -48.24 -34.49
N ILE A 88 54.88 -47.75 -35.69
CA ILE A 88 54.35 -46.48 -36.23
C ILE A 88 52.84 -46.58 -36.47
N ALA A 89 52.36 -47.68 -37.05
CA ALA A 89 50.93 -47.89 -37.29
C ALA A 89 50.16 -47.96 -35.96
N GLN A 90 50.70 -48.67 -34.97
CA GLN A 90 50.13 -48.77 -33.63
C GLN A 90 50.11 -47.41 -32.93
N ALA A 91 51.21 -46.65 -32.95
CA ALA A 91 51.28 -45.31 -32.36
C ALA A 91 50.28 -44.34 -33.03
N LYS A 92 50.09 -44.43 -34.35
CA LYS A 92 49.05 -43.66 -35.06
C LYS A 92 47.64 -44.06 -34.63
N ALA A 93 47.38 -45.37 -34.49
CA ALA A 93 46.08 -45.87 -34.03
C ALA A 93 45.78 -45.43 -32.60
N ASP A 94 46.77 -45.48 -31.70
CA ASP A 94 46.62 -45.05 -30.31
C ASP A 94 46.47 -43.53 -30.20
N ALA A 95 47.21 -42.75 -31.00
CA ALA A 95 47.01 -41.31 -31.10
C ALA A 95 45.62 -40.96 -31.62
N ALA A 96 45.12 -41.67 -32.64
CA ALA A 96 43.77 -41.48 -33.17
C ALA A 96 42.71 -41.78 -32.10
N LYS A 97 42.83 -42.89 -31.37
CA LYS A 97 41.95 -43.23 -30.25
C LYS A 97 42.00 -42.18 -29.13
N GLY A 98 43.18 -41.67 -28.80
CA GLY A 98 43.35 -40.61 -27.80
C GLY A 98 42.67 -39.31 -28.21
N ILE A 99 42.82 -38.91 -29.49
CA ILE A 99 42.13 -37.75 -30.05
C ILE A 99 40.62 -37.94 -30.03
N GLU A 100 40.13 -39.11 -30.45
CA GLU A 100 38.70 -39.42 -30.48
C GLU A 100 38.08 -39.44 -29.08
N ALA A 101 38.78 -40.02 -28.10
CA ALA A 101 38.37 -39.97 -26.70
C ALA A 101 38.29 -38.55 -26.16
N GLU A 102 39.25 -37.68 -26.49
CA GLU A 102 39.25 -36.28 -26.05
C GLU A 102 38.13 -35.47 -26.76
N ILE A 103 37.86 -35.74 -28.04
CA ILE A 103 36.71 -35.15 -28.76
C ILE A 103 35.40 -35.56 -28.10
N GLN A 104 35.22 -36.85 -27.82
CA GLN A 104 34.02 -37.36 -27.13
C GLN A 104 33.86 -36.73 -25.75
N ARG A 105 34.95 -36.60 -24.99
CA ARG A 105 34.94 -35.94 -23.69
C ARG A 105 34.54 -34.47 -23.80
N ARG A 106 35.13 -33.71 -24.72
CA ARG A 106 34.76 -32.30 -24.96
C ARG A 106 33.31 -32.15 -25.39
N GLU A 107 32.81 -33.04 -26.23
CA GLU A 107 31.41 -33.04 -26.66
C GLU A 107 30.47 -33.35 -25.50
N GLN A 108 30.81 -34.31 -24.64
CA GLN A 108 30.05 -34.57 -23.41
C GLN A 108 30.06 -33.38 -22.46
N GLU A 109 31.21 -32.73 -22.27
CA GLU A 109 31.32 -31.51 -21.45
C GLU A 109 30.50 -30.37 -22.05
N ARG A 110 30.49 -30.21 -23.38
CA ARG A 110 29.65 -29.22 -24.09
C ARG A 110 28.16 -29.51 -23.89
N VAL A 111 27.72 -30.75 -24.12
CA VAL A 111 26.32 -31.17 -23.93
C VAL A 111 25.89 -31.03 -22.47
N ALA A 112 26.76 -31.35 -21.51
CA ALA A 112 26.49 -31.16 -20.09
C ALA A 112 26.38 -29.68 -19.70
N ALA A 113 27.27 -28.82 -20.22
CA ALA A 113 27.20 -27.38 -20.02
C ALA A 113 25.93 -26.80 -20.64
N GLU A 114 25.57 -27.20 -21.85
CA GLU A 114 24.34 -26.79 -22.54
C GLU A 114 23.09 -27.25 -21.78
N ALA A 115 23.07 -28.48 -21.28
CA ALA A 115 21.99 -28.99 -20.43
C ALA A 115 21.87 -28.21 -19.11
N ASN A 116 22.99 -27.79 -18.51
CA ASN A 116 22.97 -26.96 -17.30
C ASN A 116 22.45 -25.54 -17.58
N ILE A 117 22.85 -24.93 -18.68
CA ILE A 117 22.32 -23.62 -19.12
C ILE A 117 20.81 -23.74 -19.35
N MET A 118 20.36 -24.76 -20.08
CA MET A 118 18.94 -24.99 -20.32
C MET A 118 18.15 -25.19 -19.03
N LYS A 119 18.69 -25.94 -18.06
CA LYS A 119 18.08 -26.08 -16.73
C LYS A 119 17.96 -24.73 -16.01
N GLN A 120 19.02 -23.92 -16.02
CA GLN A 120 19.02 -22.59 -15.40
C GLN A 120 18.04 -21.64 -16.09
N GLU A 121 17.98 -21.63 -17.42
CA GLU A 121 17.01 -20.84 -18.18
C GLU A 121 15.58 -21.27 -17.86
N LYS A 122 15.30 -22.57 -17.81
CA LYS A 122 13.98 -23.10 -17.44
C LYS A 122 13.62 -22.75 -16.00
N GLU A 123 14.57 -22.83 -15.08
CA GLU A 123 14.34 -22.44 -13.68
C GLU A 123 14.09 -20.93 -13.55
N ALA A 124 14.83 -20.10 -14.30
CA ALA A 124 14.60 -18.66 -14.38
C ALA A 124 13.22 -18.35 -14.98
N GLU A 125 12.82 -19.04 -16.05
CA GLU A 125 11.51 -18.90 -16.68
C GLU A 125 10.37 -19.29 -15.71
N VAL A 126 10.54 -20.37 -14.95
CA VAL A 126 9.58 -20.79 -13.92
C VAL A 126 9.49 -19.74 -12.81
N LYS A 127 10.62 -19.24 -12.30
CA LYS A 127 10.64 -18.16 -11.29
C LYS A 127 9.98 -16.88 -11.79
N GLU A 128 10.21 -16.49 -13.04
CA GLU A 128 9.57 -15.32 -13.64
C GLU A 128 8.04 -15.51 -13.73
N ARG A 129 7.58 -16.70 -14.13
CA ARG A 129 6.15 -17.05 -14.12
C ARG A 129 5.58 -17.05 -12.70
N GLU A 130 6.30 -17.59 -11.71
CA GLU A 130 5.87 -17.57 -10.31
C GLU A 130 5.73 -16.15 -9.77
N VAL A 131 6.68 -15.26 -10.07
CA VAL A 131 6.59 -13.83 -9.72
C VAL A 131 5.35 -13.20 -10.37
N LYS A 132 5.11 -13.43 -11.67
CA LYS A 132 3.93 -12.92 -12.38
C LYS A 132 2.62 -13.42 -11.76
N VAL A 133 2.52 -14.71 -11.44
CA VAL A 133 1.34 -15.28 -10.77
C VAL A 133 1.15 -14.62 -9.40
N ARG A 134 2.24 -14.46 -8.63
CA ARG A 134 2.19 -13.84 -7.31
C ARG A 134 1.81 -12.36 -7.36
N GLU A 135 2.30 -11.61 -8.34
CA GLU A 135 1.90 -10.22 -8.59
C GLU A 135 0.41 -10.13 -8.93
N GLN A 136 -0.09 -11.01 -9.81
CA GLN A 136 -1.51 -11.08 -10.16
C GLN A 136 -2.38 -11.45 -8.97
N GLU A 137 -1.96 -12.41 -8.14
CA GLU A 137 -2.66 -12.80 -6.92
C GLU A 137 -2.72 -11.63 -5.93
N LEU A 138 -1.60 -10.94 -5.70
CA LEU A 138 -1.54 -9.78 -4.81
C LEU A 138 -2.37 -8.62 -5.33
N ASP A 139 -2.29 -8.29 -6.63
CA ASP A 139 -3.12 -7.25 -7.24
C ASP A 139 -4.61 -7.60 -7.15
N ALA A 140 -5.00 -8.85 -7.41
CA ALA A 140 -6.37 -9.31 -7.25
C ALA A 140 -6.83 -9.22 -5.78
N ASN A 141 -5.97 -9.55 -4.82
CA ASN A 141 -6.30 -9.47 -3.39
C ASN A 141 -6.44 -8.01 -2.93
N ILE A 142 -5.49 -7.14 -3.29
CA ILE A 142 -5.53 -5.72 -2.97
C ILE A 142 -6.74 -5.06 -3.62
N ARG A 143 -7.04 -5.35 -4.89
CA ARG A 143 -8.24 -4.81 -5.55
C ARG A 143 -9.52 -5.28 -4.88
N LYS A 144 -9.65 -6.57 -4.55
CA LYS A 144 -10.82 -7.08 -3.83
C LYS A 144 -10.95 -6.47 -2.44
N GLN A 145 -9.85 -6.31 -1.71
CA GLN A 145 -9.85 -5.64 -0.41
C GLN A 145 -10.23 -4.16 -0.53
N ALA A 146 -9.65 -3.44 -1.49
CA ALA A 146 -9.97 -2.04 -1.75
C ALA A 146 -11.44 -1.85 -2.20
N GLU A 147 -11.96 -2.76 -3.03
CA GLU A 147 -13.36 -2.76 -3.47
C GLU A 147 -14.30 -3.08 -2.31
N ALA A 148 -13.96 -4.07 -1.47
CA ALA A 148 -14.72 -4.39 -0.25
C ALA A 148 -14.73 -3.21 0.74
N GLU A 149 -13.58 -2.55 0.96
CA GLU A 149 -13.52 -1.34 1.79
C GLU A 149 -14.33 -0.19 1.21
N LYS A 150 -14.24 0.05 -0.10
CA LYS A 150 -15.01 1.09 -0.78
C LYS A 150 -16.51 0.82 -0.64
N TYR A 151 -16.93 -0.43 -0.86
CA TYR A 151 -18.32 -0.84 -0.70
C TYR A 151 -18.80 -0.69 0.75
N SER A 152 -18.00 -1.12 1.73
CA SER A 152 -18.31 -0.94 3.15
C SER A 152 -18.43 0.53 3.55
N ARG A 153 -17.52 1.40 3.08
CA ARG A 153 -17.60 2.85 3.33
C ARG A 153 -18.82 3.48 2.65
N GLN A 154 -19.15 3.06 1.42
CA GLN A 154 -20.35 3.53 0.72
C GLN A 154 -21.61 3.15 1.48
N GLN A 155 -21.74 1.88 1.90
CA GLN A 155 -22.87 1.43 2.71
C GLN A 155 -22.95 2.15 4.05
N ALA A 156 -21.82 2.36 4.74
CA ALA A 156 -21.80 3.10 6.00
C ALA A 156 -22.24 4.57 5.81
N ALA A 157 -21.77 5.23 4.73
CA ALA A 157 -22.18 6.59 4.40
C ALA A 157 -23.66 6.67 4.02
N GLU A 158 -24.18 5.69 3.26
CA GLU A 158 -25.58 5.59 2.89
C GLU A 158 -26.48 5.33 4.11
N ALA A 159 -26.07 4.42 4.99
CA ALA A 159 -26.75 4.17 6.27
C ALA A 159 -26.81 5.44 7.12
N GLN A 160 -25.72 6.19 7.22
CA GLN A 160 -25.69 7.48 7.94
C GLN A 160 -26.58 8.55 7.30
N LEU A 161 -26.68 8.59 5.97
CA LEU A 161 -27.60 9.50 5.28
C LEU A 161 -29.05 9.13 5.58
N ILE A 162 -29.40 7.85 5.50
CA ILE A 162 -30.75 7.36 5.81
C ILE A 162 -31.09 7.63 7.27
N GLU A 163 -30.16 7.40 8.19
CA GLU A 163 -30.36 7.70 9.62
C GLU A 163 -30.60 9.20 9.84
N ARG A 164 -29.76 10.07 9.26
CA ARG A 164 -29.97 11.53 9.34
C ARG A 164 -31.27 11.98 8.69
N GLN A 165 -31.66 11.40 7.55
CA GLN A 165 -32.94 11.71 6.90
C GLN A 165 -34.13 11.30 7.76
N ARG A 166 -34.09 10.11 8.36
CA ARG A 166 -35.14 9.63 9.26
C ARG A 166 -35.21 10.45 10.54
N GLN A 167 -34.07 10.84 11.11
CA GLN A 167 -34.01 11.74 12.26
C GLN A 167 -34.61 13.10 11.92
N ALA A 168 -34.22 13.70 10.79
CA ALA A 168 -34.78 14.97 10.35
C ALA A 168 -36.29 14.88 10.05
N GLU A 169 -36.76 13.78 9.45
CA GLU A 169 -38.19 13.53 9.21
C GLU A 169 -38.96 13.35 10.53
N ALA A 170 -38.40 12.63 11.49
CA ALA A 170 -38.96 12.47 12.82
C ALA A 170 -39.06 13.82 13.56
N GLU A 171 -37.99 14.63 13.55
CA GLU A 171 -37.98 15.97 14.14
C GLU A 171 -39.00 16.90 13.47
N LEU A 172 -39.12 16.86 12.14
CA LEU A 172 -40.13 17.62 11.41
C LEU A 172 -41.55 17.18 11.78
N PHE A 173 -41.78 15.86 11.89
CA PHE A 173 -43.07 15.32 12.29
C PHE A 173 -43.43 15.69 13.73
N GLU A 174 -42.49 15.59 14.67
CA GLU A 174 -42.67 16.03 16.06
C GLU A 174 -42.97 17.52 16.13
N THR A 175 -42.17 18.36 15.45
CA THR A 175 -42.39 19.81 15.40
C THR A 175 -43.74 20.17 14.78
N GLN A 176 -44.16 19.47 13.72
CA GLN A 176 -45.49 19.66 13.12
C GLN A 176 -46.61 19.27 14.08
N LYS A 177 -46.47 18.15 14.79
CA LYS A 177 -47.45 17.70 15.78
C LYS A 177 -47.52 18.62 16.99
N GLU A 178 -46.39 19.12 17.47
CA GLU A 178 -46.35 20.15 18.52
C GLU A 178 -47.00 21.45 18.06
N ALA A 179 -46.73 21.90 16.83
CA ALA A 179 -47.35 23.09 16.27
C ALA A 179 -48.87 22.93 16.09
N GLU A 180 -49.32 21.75 15.63
CA GLU A 180 -50.75 21.39 15.53
C GLU A 180 -51.40 21.36 16.92
N ALA A 181 -50.76 20.74 17.91
CA ALA A 181 -51.23 20.70 19.28
C ALA A 181 -51.31 22.12 19.90
N ARG A 182 -50.30 22.97 19.67
CA ARG A 182 -50.33 24.38 20.12
C ARG A 182 -51.44 25.18 19.43
N LYS A 183 -51.68 24.97 18.13
CA LYS A 183 -52.80 25.61 17.42
C LYS A 183 -54.14 25.15 18.00
N ALA A 184 -54.32 23.85 18.22
CA ALA A 184 -55.54 23.31 18.82
C ALA A 184 -55.75 23.83 20.25
N GLN A 185 -54.69 23.95 21.05
CA GLN A 185 -54.75 24.56 22.38
C GLN A 185 -55.13 26.04 22.31
N ALA A 186 -54.51 26.82 21.42
CA ALA A 186 -54.82 28.23 21.22
C ALA A 186 -56.26 28.45 20.71
N GLU A 187 -56.75 27.56 19.82
CA GLU A 187 -58.14 27.58 19.34
C GLU A 187 -59.12 27.21 20.47
N ALA A 188 -58.79 26.20 21.28
CA ALA A 188 -59.59 25.83 22.45
C ALA A 188 -59.62 26.95 23.50
N GLU A 189 -58.50 27.60 23.77
CA GLU A 189 -58.41 28.74 24.68
C GLU A 189 -59.19 29.95 24.15
N LYS A 190 -59.07 30.26 22.86
CA LYS A 190 -59.87 31.31 22.21
C LYS A 190 -61.37 31.00 22.29
N PHE A 191 -61.77 29.74 22.08
CA PHE A 191 -63.16 29.32 22.22
C PHE A 191 -63.65 29.46 23.66
N ALA A 192 -62.85 29.05 24.65
CA ALA A 192 -63.16 29.22 26.06
C ALA A 192 -63.31 30.71 26.43
N GLN A 193 -62.40 31.58 25.98
CA GLN A 193 -62.49 33.02 26.21
C GLN A 193 -63.73 33.63 25.54
N LEU A 194 -64.12 33.17 24.35
CA LEU A 194 -65.36 33.62 23.69
C LEU A 194 -66.60 33.18 24.47
N GLN A 195 -66.62 31.94 24.97
CA GLN A 195 -67.72 31.44 25.81
C GLN A 195 -67.78 32.16 27.17
N GLU A 196 -66.64 32.49 27.77
CA GLU A 196 -66.58 33.32 28.98
C GLU A 196 -67.06 34.75 28.71
N ALA A 197 -66.65 35.35 27.59
CA ALA A 197 -67.13 36.67 27.18
C ALA A 197 -68.65 36.67 26.93
N GLU A 198 -69.18 35.65 26.25
CA GLU A 198 -70.62 35.49 26.02
C GLU A 198 -71.38 35.24 27.33
N ALA A 199 -70.80 34.47 28.27
CA ALA A 199 -71.37 34.26 29.60
C ALA A 199 -71.38 35.55 30.45
N ILE A 200 -70.32 36.36 30.39
CA ILE A 200 -70.25 37.68 31.05
C ILE A 200 -71.24 38.65 30.40
N GLU A 201 -71.35 38.67 29.08
CA GLU A 201 -72.32 39.52 28.37
C GLU A 201 -73.76 39.10 28.69
N ALA A 202 -74.05 37.79 28.75
CA ALA A 202 -75.35 37.27 29.15
C ALA A 202 -75.68 37.61 30.61
N LYS A 203 -74.71 37.47 31.54
CA LYS A 203 -74.87 37.90 32.94
C LYS A 203 -75.05 39.41 33.05
N GLY A 204 -74.27 40.21 32.31
CA GLY A 204 -74.38 41.67 32.27
C GLY A 204 -75.72 42.12 31.69
N ARG A 205 -76.24 41.45 30.64
CA ARG A 205 -77.59 41.68 30.13
C ARG A 205 -78.66 41.32 31.16
N ALA A 206 -78.53 40.18 31.83
CA ALA A 206 -79.47 39.76 32.87
C ALA A 206 -79.46 40.71 34.09
N GLU A 207 -78.29 41.17 34.52
CA GLU A 207 -78.14 42.16 35.58
C GLU A 207 -78.70 43.53 35.16
N ALA A 208 -78.44 43.98 33.93
CA ALA A 208 -78.99 45.21 33.39
C ALA A 208 -80.52 45.16 33.29
N GLU A 209 -81.11 44.04 32.83
CA GLU A 209 -82.56 43.84 32.81
C GLU A 209 -83.14 43.78 34.22
N ALA A 210 -82.47 43.10 35.16
CA ALA A 210 -82.91 43.05 36.56
C ALA A 210 -82.89 44.44 37.24
N ILE A 211 -81.85 45.25 36.97
CA ILE A 211 -81.77 46.63 37.45
C ILE A 211 -82.86 47.48 36.79
N ARG A 212 -83.08 47.34 35.47
CA ARG A 212 -84.14 48.06 34.76
C ARG A 212 -85.52 47.75 35.33
N LEU A 213 -85.82 46.48 35.58
CA LEU A 213 -87.09 46.05 36.20
C LEU A 213 -87.23 46.56 37.64
N LYS A 214 -86.15 46.57 38.43
CA LYS A 214 -86.16 47.18 39.77
C LYS A 214 -86.40 48.68 39.72
N LEU A 215 -85.72 49.41 38.84
CA LEU A 215 -85.89 50.86 38.67
C LEU A 215 -87.27 51.21 38.12
N GLU A 216 -87.84 50.37 37.24
CA GLU A 216 -89.21 50.54 36.75
C GLU A 216 -90.24 50.27 37.86
N ALA A 217 -90.01 49.26 38.69
CA ALA A 217 -90.82 49.00 39.88
C ALA A 217 -90.70 50.14 40.93
N GLU A 218 -89.50 50.70 41.13
CA GLU A 218 -89.28 51.87 41.97
C GLU A 218 -89.92 53.12 41.38
N ALA A 219 -89.84 53.34 40.06
CA ALA A 219 -90.50 54.44 39.37
C ALA A 219 -92.02 54.34 39.49
N GLN A 220 -92.61 53.17 39.30
CA GLN A 220 -94.04 52.94 39.55
C GLN A 220 -94.42 53.11 41.03
N GLY A 221 -93.53 52.76 41.95
CA GLY A 221 -93.70 53.01 43.39
C GLY A 221 -93.63 54.49 43.76
N LEU A 222 -92.74 55.24 43.09
CA LEU A 222 -92.59 56.68 43.22
C LEU A 222 -93.75 57.45 42.60
N ASP A 223 -94.28 57.02 41.45
CA ASP A 223 -95.48 57.62 40.84
C ASP A 223 -96.71 57.42 41.73
N LYS A 224 -96.89 56.23 42.31
CA LYS A 224 -97.95 55.99 43.31
C LYS A 224 -97.75 56.81 44.58
N LYS A 225 -96.50 57.06 45.00
CA LYS A 225 -96.19 57.99 46.11
C LYS A 225 -96.42 59.45 45.72
N ALA A 226 -96.18 59.84 44.47
CA ALA A 226 -96.40 61.20 43.97
C ALA A 226 -97.90 61.51 43.84
N GLU A 227 -98.74 60.55 43.45
CA GLU A 227 -100.20 60.67 43.50
C GLU A 227 -100.72 60.76 44.94
N ALA A 228 -100.09 60.07 45.90
CA ALA A 228 -100.41 60.19 47.31
C ALA A 228 -99.99 61.55 47.92
N MET A 229 -98.85 62.12 47.49
CA MET A 229 -98.37 63.43 47.96
C MET A 229 -99.18 64.61 47.41
N LYS A 230 -99.78 64.50 46.20
CA LYS A 230 -100.67 65.54 45.66
C LYS A 230 -101.94 65.74 46.48
N LYS A 231 -102.44 64.71 47.17
CA LYS A 231 -103.63 64.80 48.05
C LYS A 231 -103.32 65.33 49.46
N MET A 232 -102.04 65.51 49.83
CA MET A 232 -101.64 66.00 51.16
C MET A 232 -101.21 67.48 51.18
N GLN A 233 -101.27 68.19 50.03
CA GLN A 233 -100.85 69.60 49.94
C GLN A 233 -101.87 70.61 50.50
N GLU A 234 -103.10 70.21 50.82
CA GLU A 234 -104.12 71.13 51.39
C GLU A 234 -104.23 71.10 52.93
N ALA A 235 -103.47 70.26 53.64
CA ALA A 235 -103.59 70.12 55.10
C ALA A 235 -102.29 70.36 55.92
N ALA A 236 -101.13 70.54 55.28
CA ALA A 236 -99.83 70.62 55.98
C ALA A 236 -99.29 72.04 56.18
N ILE A 237 -99.98 73.08 55.70
CA ILE A 237 -99.48 74.48 55.72
C ILE A 237 -99.91 75.21 57.01
N THR A 238 -100.70 74.59 57.89
CA THR A 238 -101.20 75.23 59.14
C THR A 238 -100.46 74.77 60.41
N GLU A 239 -99.55 73.79 60.32
CA GLU A 239 -98.82 73.22 61.48
C GLU A 239 -97.30 73.46 61.40
N MET A 240 -96.86 74.39 60.55
CA MET A 240 -95.50 74.89 60.45
C MET A 240 -95.54 76.37 60.84
N ILE A 241 -95.08 76.72 62.05
CA ILE A 241 -94.56 78.06 62.51
C ILE A 241 -94.61 78.22 64.04
N VAL A 242 -95.47 77.51 64.78
CA VAL A 242 -95.66 77.73 66.24
C VAL A 242 -94.65 76.97 67.14
N ASP A 243 -94.08 75.84 66.71
CA ASP A 243 -93.30 74.96 67.60
C ASP A 243 -91.76 75.09 67.52
N LYS A 244 -91.21 75.91 66.61
CA LYS A 244 -89.75 75.96 66.37
C LYS A 244 -89.07 77.33 66.57
N LEU A 245 -89.78 78.33 67.11
CA LEU A 245 -89.27 79.69 67.32
C LEU A 245 -88.54 79.98 68.67
N PRO A 246 -88.78 79.26 69.79
CA PRO A 246 -88.06 79.54 71.05
C PRO A 246 -86.68 78.88 71.19
N GLU A 247 -86.39 77.80 70.45
CA GLU A 247 -85.17 77.00 70.65
C GLU A 247 -83.92 77.63 69.99
N ILE A 248 -84.10 78.41 68.93
CA ILE A 248 -83.01 79.11 68.23
C ILE A 248 -82.52 80.35 69.03
N ALA A 249 -83.38 80.92 69.91
CA ALA A 249 -83.01 82.06 70.75
C ALA A 249 -82.17 81.69 72.00
N ARG A 250 -82.16 80.40 72.40
CA ARG A 250 -81.54 79.95 73.67
C ARG A 250 -80.15 79.34 73.51
N ALA A 251 -79.87 78.68 72.38
CA ALA A 251 -78.55 78.06 72.14
C ALA A 251 -77.45 79.04 71.70
N VAL A 252 -77.80 80.29 71.35
CA VAL A 252 -76.84 81.36 71.00
C VAL A 252 -76.34 82.13 72.24
N ALA A 253 -76.99 81.99 73.41
CA ALA A 253 -76.75 82.84 74.58
C ALA A 253 -75.95 82.18 75.74
N GLU A 254 -75.71 80.87 75.74
CA GLU A 254 -75.26 80.16 76.95
C GLU A 254 -73.74 79.96 77.20
N PRO A 255 -72.80 79.96 76.23
CA PRO A 255 -71.37 79.86 76.56
C PRO A 255 -70.58 81.19 76.55
N LEU A 256 -71.24 82.33 76.83
CA LEU A 256 -70.57 83.62 77.07
C LEU A 256 -70.41 84.01 78.56
N THR A 257 -70.83 83.18 79.52
CA THR A 257 -70.81 83.55 80.97
C THR A 257 -69.81 82.79 81.84
N LYS A 258 -68.88 82.02 81.26
CA LYS A 258 -67.73 81.47 82.00
C LYS A 258 -66.44 81.59 81.17
N VAL A 259 -65.86 82.78 81.18
CA VAL A 259 -64.47 83.00 80.76
C VAL A 259 -63.60 82.90 82.02
N ASP A 260 -62.51 82.14 81.99
CA ASP A 260 -61.19 82.70 82.31
C ASP A 260 -60.02 81.75 82.03
N LYS A 261 -59.06 82.32 81.28
CA LYS A 261 -57.65 81.90 81.04
C LYS A 261 -57.27 81.12 79.78
N ILE A 262 -57.36 81.84 78.65
CA ILE A 262 -56.30 82.21 77.68
C ILE A 262 -54.94 81.47 77.80
N THR A 263 -54.51 80.81 76.71
CA THR A 263 -53.24 81.17 76.01
C THR A 263 -53.24 80.69 74.55
N MET A 264 -52.90 81.62 73.65
CA MET A 264 -52.83 81.47 72.20
C MET A 264 -51.50 82.09 71.74
N TYR A 265 -50.79 81.43 70.85
CA TYR A 265 -49.83 82.00 69.89
C TYR A 265 -49.84 81.01 68.71
N GLY A 266 -50.41 81.33 67.54
CA GLY A 266 -49.86 82.23 66.51
C GLY A 266 -48.82 81.45 65.67
N GLU A 267 -48.74 81.47 64.35
CA GLU A 267 -49.37 82.26 63.28
C GLU A 267 -48.84 81.69 61.94
N GLY A 268 -49.67 81.59 60.89
CA GLY A 268 -49.30 81.65 59.46
C GLY A 268 -48.31 80.63 58.83
N ASN A 269 -48.81 79.75 57.95
CA ASN A 269 -48.25 79.51 56.60
C ASN A 269 -48.99 78.37 55.86
N ALA A 270 -49.94 78.72 54.98
CA ALA A 270 -50.50 77.78 54.00
C ALA A 270 -49.49 77.40 52.88
N SER A 271 -48.29 77.98 52.89
CA SER A 271 -47.27 77.82 51.85
C SER A 271 -46.23 76.73 52.12
N LYS A 272 -46.33 75.97 53.24
CA LYS A 272 -45.44 74.82 53.51
C LYS A 272 -46.03 73.47 53.09
N MET A 273 -47.34 73.35 52.96
CA MET A 273 -47.97 72.09 52.52
C MET A 273 -47.74 71.79 51.03
N VAL A 274 -47.64 72.83 50.19
CA VAL A 274 -47.37 72.66 48.75
C VAL A 274 -45.89 72.39 48.47
N GLY A 275 -44.98 72.94 49.30
CA GLY A 275 -43.55 72.65 49.26
C GLY A 275 -43.23 71.20 49.66
N ASP A 276 -43.86 70.69 50.73
CA ASP A 276 -43.64 69.33 51.21
C ASP A 276 -44.20 68.26 50.25
N ILE A 277 -45.24 68.58 49.45
CA ILE A 277 -45.78 67.68 48.41
C ILE A 277 -44.84 67.62 47.19
N MET A 278 -44.28 68.74 46.75
CA MET A 278 -43.32 68.73 45.64
C MET A 278 -41.99 68.08 46.02
N GLN A 279 -41.52 68.26 47.26
CA GLN A 279 -40.28 67.66 47.74
C GLN A 279 -40.42 66.14 47.94
N SER A 280 -41.60 65.66 48.34
CA SER A 280 -41.90 64.21 48.41
C SER A 280 -41.96 63.55 47.03
N ILE A 281 -42.45 64.25 46.00
CA ILE A 281 -42.47 63.75 44.62
C ILE A 281 -41.06 63.70 44.02
N ASP A 282 -40.20 64.69 44.29
CA ASP A 282 -38.80 64.67 43.84
C ASP A 282 -37.95 63.61 44.58
N GLN A 283 -38.18 63.38 45.88
CA GLN A 283 -37.49 62.32 46.64
C GLN A 283 -37.89 60.89 46.21
N VAL A 284 -39.16 60.68 45.84
CA VAL A 284 -39.61 59.40 45.30
C VAL A 284 -39.09 59.18 43.87
N SER A 285 -39.00 60.24 43.06
CA SER A 285 -38.43 60.17 41.70
C SER A 285 -36.92 59.90 41.71
N GLN A 286 -36.16 60.51 42.63
CA GLN A 286 -34.71 60.29 42.74
C GLN A 286 -34.33 59.00 43.48
N GLY A 287 -35.21 58.44 44.32
CA GLY A 287 -34.97 57.19 45.05
C GLY A 287 -35.35 55.90 44.30
N ALA A 288 -36.22 55.99 43.29
CA ALA A 288 -36.73 54.81 42.57
C ALA A 288 -36.16 54.64 41.14
N GLY A 289 -35.39 55.60 40.62
CA GLY A 289 -34.75 55.48 39.29
C GLY A 289 -35.72 55.42 38.10
N PHE A 290 -37.02 55.68 38.31
CA PHE A 290 -38.05 55.69 37.28
C PHE A 290 -38.67 57.09 37.18
N ASP A 291 -38.49 57.73 36.02
CA ASP A 291 -39.02 59.06 35.75
C ASP A 291 -40.51 58.95 35.39
N ILE A 292 -41.37 59.24 36.36
CA ILE A 292 -42.84 59.18 36.24
C ILE A 292 -43.35 60.06 35.07
N ARG A 293 -42.57 61.05 34.63
CA ARG A 293 -42.85 61.89 33.47
C ARG A 293 -42.72 61.13 32.13
N GLN A 294 -41.79 60.18 32.04
CA GLN A 294 -41.65 59.33 30.85
C GLN A 294 -42.74 58.26 30.78
N LEU A 295 -43.19 57.75 31.92
CA LEU A 295 -44.28 56.78 31.98
C LEU A 295 -45.62 57.41 31.53
N LEU A 296 -45.83 58.69 31.84
CA LEU A 296 -47.00 59.44 31.37
C LEU A 296 -46.91 59.79 29.86
N ALA A 297 -45.70 60.00 29.33
CA ALA A 297 -45.48 60.19 27.90
C ALA A 297 -45.66 58.89 27.09
N GLY A 298 -45.24 57.74 27.65
CA GLY A 298 -45.48 56.41 27.07
C GLY A 298 -46.95 55.99 27.10
N ALA A 299 -47.69 56.38 28.14
CA ALA A 299 -49.12 56.05 28.29
C ALA A 299 -50.06 56.91 27.42
N LEU A 300 -49.59 58.05 26.88
CA LEU A 300 -50.40 58.96 26.05
C LEU A 300 -49.95 59.03 24.58
N GLY A 301 -48.98 58.21 24.15
CA GLY A 301 -48.73 57.93 22.73
C GLY A 301 -48.24 59.12 21.90
N VAL A 302 -47.54 60.08 22.48
CA VAL A 302 -46.94 61.22 21.74
C VAL A 302 -45.41 61.10 21.74
N ASN A 303 -44.84 60.80 20.57
CA ASN A 303 -43.40 60.79 20.34
C ASN A 303 -42.83 62.23 20.36
N MET A 304 -42.01 62.56 21.37
CA MET A 304 -41.11 63.71 21.30
C MET A 304 -39.68 63.23 21.09
N THR A 305 -39.20 63.35 19.85
CA THR A 305 -37.80 63.19 19.46
C THR A 305 -36.97 64.30 20.09
N VAL A 306 -35.95 63.96 20.87
CA VAL A 306 -34.89 64.90 21.25
C VAL A 306 -33.54 64.33 20.83
N ASN A 307 -32.85 65.16 20.06
CA ASN A 307 -31.61 64.93 19.36
C ASN A 307 -30.41 65.30 20.25
N LYS A 308 -29.24 64.71 19.94
CA LYS A 308 -27.88 64.95 20.49
C LYS A 308 -27.58 64.26 21.83
N LEU A 309 -26.45 63.59 22.05
CA LEU A 309 -25.08 63.79 21.55
C LEU A 309 -24.37 62.43 21.37
N LYS A 310 -23.73 62.21 20.21
CA LYS A 310 -22.62 61.25 20.06
C LYS A 310 -21.31 62.02 20.19
N GLN A 311 -20.38 61.49 20.99
CA GLN A 311 -18.99 61.91 21.05
C GLN A 311 -18.11 60.72 20.68
N ASP A 312 -17.46 60.86 19.53
CA ASP A 312 -16.09 60.48 19.22
C ASP A 312 -15.63 59.01 19.37
N GLU A 313 -15.67 58.29 18.24
CA GLU A 313 -14.51 57.54 17.75
C GLU A 313 -14.52 57.52 16.21
N GLN A 314 -13.40 57.88 15.59
CA GLN A 314 -13.26 58.21 14.17
C GLN A 314 -12.96 56.98 13.27
N PRO A 315 -13.26 57.09 11.96
CA PRO A 315 -13.35 55.98 11.01
C PRO A 315 -12.04 55.66 10.26
N VAL A 316 -11.96 54.41 9.77
CA VAL A 316 -10.93 53.94 8.83
C VAL A 316 -11.15 54.60 7.46
N ILE A 317 -10.04 55.10 6.91
CA ILE A 317 -9.95 55.86 5.66
C ILE A 317 -9.89 54.86 4.49
N GLU A 318 -10.80 54.99 3.53
CA GLU A 318 -10.56 54.55 2.15
C GLU A 318 -10.44 55.77 1.24
N ALA A 319 -9.31 55.79 0.52
CA ALA A 319 -8.89 56.79 -0.46
C ALA A 319 -9.98 57.07 -1.49
N GLN A 320 -10.31 58.34 -1.76
CA GLN A 320 -9.71 59.15 -2.83
C GLN A 320 -9.84 58.43 -4.19
N GLU A 321 -10.44 59.02 -5.23
CA GLU A 321 -10.07 60.35 -5.70
C GLU A 321 -10.99 60.81 -6.88
N ILE A 322 -11.22 62.13 -6.94
CA ILE A 322 -11.40 63.06 -8.09
C ILE A 322 -12.50 62.83 -9.14
N THR A 323 -13.09 63.83 -9.81
CA THR A 323 -12.87 65.28 -10.03
C THR A 323 -14.30 65.83 -10.36
N THR A 324 -14.66 67.12 -10.42
CA THR A 324 -13.98 68.29 -10.97
C THR A 324 -14.80 69.55 -10.62
N ASP A 325 -14.11 70.69 -10.65
CA ASP A 325 -14.59 72.02 -11.04
C ASP A 325 -15.38 72.86 -10.03
N ASP A 326 -15.14 74.15 -9.84
CA ASP A 326 -14.11 75.09 -10.32
C ASP A 326 -14.37 76.44 -9.61
N LYS A 327 -13.33 77.27 -9.43
CA LYS A 327 -13.36 78.75 -9.12
C LYS A 327 -14.14 79.20 -7.86
N LYS A 328 -13.52 79.80 -6.84
CA LYS A 328 -12.79 81.08 -6.84
C LYS A 328 -12.26 81.35 -5.43
#